data_AF-A0A523ZMU0-F1
#
_entry.id   AF-A0A523ZMU0-F1
#
_cell.length_a   1.000
_cell.length_b   1.000
_cell.length_c   1.000
_cell.angle_alpha   90.00
_cell.angle_beta   90.00
_cell.angle_gamma   90.00
#
_symmetry.space_group_name_H-M   'P 1'
#
loop_
_entity.id
_entity.type
_entity.pdbx_description
1 polymer ?
#
loop_
_entity_poly.entity_id
_entity_poly.type
_entity_poly.pdbx_seq_one_letter_code
_entity_poly.pdbx_strand_id
1 'polypeptide(L)' 'MEYENILTKKEDGIGWVTVNRPDKLNALNTSTIKELHGAFLSFKVCSTQDSKEGTKAFLEKRKANFQGR' A
#
# COMPACT_ATOMS: atom_id res chain seq x y z
N MET A 1 0.64 -5.39 -12.16
CA MET A 1 1.17 -4.26 -12.94
C MET A 1 2.66 -4.48 -13.03
N GLU A 2 3.18 -4.63 -14.24
CA GLU A 2 4.62 -4.64 -14.43
C GLU A 2 5.10 -3.21 -14.32
N TYR A 3 6.03 -2.97 -13.41
CA TYR A 3 6.67 -1.68 -13.23
C TYR A 3 8.07 -1.78 -13.81
N GLU A 4 8.52 -0.73 -14.50
CA GLU A 4 9.80 -0.71 -15.19
C GLU A 4 10.95 -0.41 -14.22
N ASN A 5 10.68 0.43 -13.21
CA ASN A 5 11.71 0.98 -12.33
C ASN A 5 11.62 0.50 -10.88
N ILE A 6 10.53 -0.19 -10.51
CA ILE A 6 10.30 -0.67 -9.15
C ILE A 6 9.90 -2.15 -9.14
N LEU A 7 10.28 -2.85 -8.08
CA LEU A 7 9.82 -4.20 -7.77
C LEU A 7 8.81 -4.11 -6.62
N THR A 8 7.69 -4.80 -6.75
CA THR A 8 6.64 -4.83 -5.72
C THR A 8 6.44 -6.26 -5.22
N LYS A 9 6.43 -6.45 -3.90
CA LYS A 9 6.17 -7.75 -3.26
C LYS A 9 5.17 -7.55 -2.14
N LYS A 10 4.22 -8.48 -1.99
CA LYS A 10 3.24 -8.47 -0.90
C LYS A 10 3.33 -9.79 -0.15
N GLU A 11 3.67 -9.75 1.13
CA GLU A 11 3.76 -10.94 1.98
C GLU A 11 3.45 -10.55 3.43
N ASP A 12 2.72 -11.40 4.16
CA ASP A 12 2.38 -11.21 5.58
C ASP A 12 1.77 -9.84 5.94
N GLY A 13 0.96 -9.26 5.04
CA GLY A 13 0.36 -7.94 5.24
C GLY A 13 1.32 -6.76 5.04
N ILE A 14 2.60 -7.04 4.72
CA ILE A 14 3.62 -6.04 4.42
C ILE A 14 3.77 -5.92 2.89
N GLY A 15 3.64 -4.68 2.40
CA GLY A 15 3.93 -4.33 1.01
C GLY A 15 5.36 -3.81 0.89
N TRP A 16 6.23 -4.55 0.22
CA TRP A 16 7.59 -4.12 -0.10
C TRP A 16 7.61 -3.46 -1.47
N VAL A 17 8.23 -2.28 -1.54
CA VAL A 17 8.51 -1.59 -2.80
C VAL A 17 10.00 -1.31 -2.85
N THR A 18 10.67 -1.88 -3.84
CA THR A 18 12.12 -1.73 -4.05
C THR A 18 12.34 -0.94 -5.32
N VAL A 19 13.04 0.18 -5.25
CA VAL A 19 13.49 0.90 -6.45
C VAL A 19 14.67 0.13 -7.04
N ASN A 20 14.53 -0.35 -8.27
CA ASN A 20 15.52 -1.17 -8.95
C ASN A 20 16.02 -0.45 -10.21
N ARG A 21 16.77 0.65 -10.00
CA ARG A 21 17.40 1.44 -11.08
C ARG A 21 18.91 1.57 -10.83
N PRO A 22 19.68 0.48 -10.89
CA PRO A 22 21.11 0.49 -10.58
C PRO A 22 21.89 1.47 -11.47
N ASP A 23 21.56 1.56 -12.76
CA ASP A 23 22.23 2.45 -13.73
C ASP A 23 22.03 3.96 -13.44
N LYS A 24 21.06 4.29 -12.58
CA LYS A 24 20.75 5.67 -12.17
C LYS A 24 20.91 5.86 -10.67
N LEU A 25 21.65 4.98 -9.98
CA LEU A 25 21.86 5.02 -8.53
C LEU A 25 20.54 5.10 -7.73
N ASN A 26 19.49 4.42 -8.22
CA ASN A 26 18.15 4.47 -7.63
C ASN A 26 17.56 5.89 -7.52
N ALA A 27 18.04 6.83 -8.34
CA ALA A 27 17.50 8.19 -8.38
C ALA A 27 16.01 8.16 -8.74
N LEU A 28 15.22 8.88 -7.94
CA LEU A 28 13.81 9.06 -8.15
C LEU A 28 13.61 10.03 -9.32
N ASN A 29 13.06 9.53 -10.44
CA ASN A 29 12.58 10.38 -11.53
C ASN A 29 11.04 10.43 -11.52
N THR A 30 10.46 11.24 -12.39
CA THR A 30 9.01 11.38 -12.51
C THR A 30 8.31 10.06 -12.83
N SER A 31 8.94 9.15 -13.59
CA SER A 31 8.40 7.81 -13.86
C SER A 31 8.34 6.96 -12.59
N THR A 32 9.45 6.88 -11.86
CA THR A 32 9.57 6.12 -10.60
C THR A 32 8.57 6.63 -9.56
N ILE A 33 8.37 7.95 -9.47
CA ILE A 33 7.38 8.54 -8.55
C ILE A 33 5.95 8.16 -8.96
N LYS A 34 5.60 8.18 -10.25
CA LYS A 34 4.28 7.74 -10.73
C LYS A 34 4.05 6.25 -10.45
N GLU A 35 5.06 5.43 -10.68
CA GLU A 35 5.01 3.99 -10.40
C GLU A 35 4.85 3.72 -8.90
N LEU A 36 5.58 4.45 -8.04
CA LEU A 36 5.44 4.39 -6.58
C LEU A 36 4.02 4.77 -6.13
N HIS A 37 3.47 5.85 -6.68
CA HIS A 37 2.10 6.26 -6.38
C HIS A 37 1.07 5.18 -6.76
N GLY A 38 1.23 4.56 -7.93
CA GLY A 38 0.41 3.43 -8.37
C GLY A 38 0.57 2.21 -7.46
N ALA A 39 1.79 1.91 -7.00
CA ALA A 39 2.06 0.83 -6.07
C ALA A 39 1.35 1.06 -4.73
N PHE A 40 1.43 2.27 -4.15
CA PHE A 40 0.74 2.59 -2.89
C PHE A 40 -0.78 2.48 -2.98
N LEU A 41 -1.37 2.92 -4.10
CA LEU A 41 -2.80 2.73 -4.38
C LEU A 41 -3.17 1.25 -4.46
N SER A 42 -2.36 0.44 -5.14
CA SER A 42 -2.56 -1.01 -5.28
C SER A 42 -2.45 -1.75 -3.95
N PHE A 43 -1.47 -1.37 -3.11
CA PHE A 43 -1.30 -1.96 -1.79
C PHE A 43 -2.43 -1.64 -0.81
N LYS A 44 -3.29 -0.65 -1.12
CA LYS A 44 -4.51 -0.36 -0.36
C LYS A 44 -4.21 -0.24 1.14
N VAL A 45 -3.14 0.48 1.48
CA VAL A 45 -2.58 0.61 2.84
C VAL A 45 -3.64 1.02 3.89
N CYS A 46 -4.72 1.69 3.47
CA CYS A 46 -5.82 2.11 4.35
C CYS A 46 -7.08 1.21 4.31
N SER A 47 -6.95 -0.06 3.92
CA SER A 47 -8.11 -0.97 3.72
C SER A 47 -8.22 -2.09 4.74
N THR A 48 -7.57 -2.00 5.90
CA THR A 48 -7.67 -3.04 6.92
C THR A 48 -9.14 -3.21 7.34
N GLN A 49 -9.52 -4.47 7.60
CA GLN A 49 -10.88 -4.81 7.99
C GLN A 49 -11.29 -3.98 9.22
N ASP A 50 -10.35 -3.79 10.14
CA ASP A 50 -10.50 -3.02 11.37
C ASP A 50 -10.69 -1.52 11.12
N SER A 51 -10.02 -0.92 10.13
CA SER A 51 -10.25 0.48 9.77
C SER A 51 -11.65 0.70 9.22
N LYS A 52 -12.16 -0.23 8.40
CA LYS A 52 -13.52 -0.16 7.85
C LYS A 52 -14.58 -0.42 8.92
N GLU A 53 -14.32 -1.39 9.79
CA GLU A 53 -15.20 -1.75 10.89
C GLU A 53 -15.32 -0.61 11.91
N GLY A 54 -14.21 0.08 12.23
CA GLY A 54 -14.22 1.25 13.10
C GLY A 54 -15.11 2.38 12.57
N THR A 55 -14.95 2.76 11.29
CA THR A 55 -15.79 3.79 10.67
C THR A 55 -17.27 3.37 10.62
N LYS A 56 -17.54 2.10 10.29
CA LYS A 56 -18.90 1.56 10.22
C LYS A 56 -19.58 1.54 11.59
N ALA A 57 -18.90 1.04 12.61
CA ALA A 57 -19.42 0.98 13.98
C ALA A 57 -19.69 2.38 14.56
N PHE A 58 -18.87 3.37 14.21
CA PHE A 58 -19.09 4.77 14.59
C PHE A 58 -20.36 5.35 13.96
N LEU A 59 -20.57 5.15 12.65
CA LEU A 59 -21.79 5.59 11.96
C LEU A 59 -23.04 4.91 12.51
N GLU A 60 -22.94 3.62 12.84
CA GLU A 60 -24.04 2.79 13.36
C GLU A 60 -24.23 2.92 14.89
N LYS A 61 -23.41 3.73 15.58
CA LYS A 61 -23.41 3.92 17.05
C LYS A 61 -23.40 2.60 17.86
N ARG A 62 -22.68 1.59 17.37
CA ARG A 62 -22.51 0.29 18.03
C ARG A 62 -21.05 0.08 18.46
N LYS A 63 -20.81 -0.91 19.32
CA LYS A 63 -19.44 -1.33 19.63
C LYS A 63 -18.78 -1.95 18.39
N ALA A 64 -17.56 -1.51 18.08
CA ALA A 64 -16.76 -2.05 17.00
C ALA A 64 -16.19 -3.42 17.40
N ASN A 65 -16.17 -4.37 16.45
CA ASN A 65 -15.55 -5.68 16.66
C ASN A 65 -14.22 -5.76 15.90
N PHE A 66 -13.15 -5.32 16.55
CA PHE A 66 -11.81 -5.37 15.98
C PHE A 66 -11.27 -6.80 16.01
N GLN A 67 -10.94 -7.34 14.84
CA GLN A 67 -10.44 -8.72 14.72
C GLN A 67 -8.91 -8.80 14.82
N GLY A 68 -8.20 -7.67 14.87
CA GLY A 68 -6.77 -7.62 15.16
C GLY A 68 -5.92 -8.36 14.13
N ARG A 69 -6.31 -8.30 12.85
CA ARG A 69 -5.57 -8.87 11.71
C ARG A 69 -5.30 -7.83 10.64
#